data_AF-A0A412AW17-F1
#
_entry.id   AF-A0A412AW17-F1
#
_cell.length_a   1.000
_cell.length_b   1.000
_cell.length_c   1.000
_cell.angle_alpha   90.00
_cell.angle_beta   90.00
_cell.angle_gamma   90.00
#
_symmetry.space_group_name_H-M   'P 1'
#
loop_
_entity.id
_entity.type
_entity.pdbx_description
1 polymer ?
#
loop_
_entity_poly.entity_id
_entity_poly.type
_entity_poly.pdbx_seq_one_letter_code
_entity_poly.pdbx_strand_id
1 'polypeptide(L)'
;MFGKDDLLTDAQLHELLKDNGYTLAVLKGDQVVFHSQERGLKPLYQLYRQQPELLRDSVIADKVTGKAAAVLAVLGGAKEVYSDLISEHAFQVLKFGGVKTRYRGKAPYIINRTKTGMCPMETLVMDAASPEEGAARLIEFFEGLKEKQNGTEKNERH
;
A
#
# COMPACT_ATOMS: atom_id res chain seq x y z
N MET A 1 28.28 24.02 -3.49
CA MET A 1 28.21 22.62 -3.95
C MET A 1 27.33 21.87 -2.95
N PHE A 2 26.04 21.68 -3.27
CA PHE A 2 25.14 20.88 -2.43
C PHE A 2 25.31 19.42 -2.86
N GLY A 3 25.90 18.61 -1.97
CA GLY A 3 26.27 17.23 -2.27
C GLY A 3 25.21 16.22 -1.85
N LYS A 4 24.96 15.25 -2.74
CA LYS A 4 24.40 13.91 -2.53
C LYS A 4 23.01 13.81 -1.87
N ASP A 5 22.01 13.52 -2.72
CA ASP A 5 20.88 12.63 -2.43
C ASP A 5 20.33 12.68 -0.99
N ASP A 6 19.59 13.75 -0.65
CA ASP A 6 18.83 13.84 0.60
C ASP A 6 17.68 12.81 0.59
N LEU A 7 18.03 11.54 0.81
CA LEU A 7 17.07 10.47 1.10
C LEU A 7 16.56 10.65 2.53
N LEU A 8 15.25 10.79 2.69
CA LEU A 8 14.60 10.83 4.00
C LEU A 8 15.00 9.63 4.85
N THR A 9 15.39 9.87 6.10
CA THR A 9 15.76 8.82 7.06
C THR A 9 14.53 8.05 7.56
N ASP A 10 14.76 6.86 8.12
CA ASP A 10 13.70 6.04 8.72
C ASP A 10 12.98 6.80 9.85
N ALA A 11 13.71 7.59 10.63
CA ALA A 11 13.16 8.43 11.69
C ALA A 11 12.21 9.49 11.12
N GLN A 12 12.62 10.21 10.07
CA GLN A 12 11.78 11.23 9.43
C GLN A 12 10.50 10.63 8.83
N LEU A 13 10.58 9.44 8.21
CA LEU A 13 9.40 8.76 7.66
C LEU A 13 8.48 8.22 8.76
N HIS A 14 9.04 7.70 9.85
CA HIS A 14 8.26 7.30 11.02
C HIS A 14 7.54 8.49 11.67
N GLU A 15 8.25 9.61 11.87
CA GLU A 15 7.71 10.84 12.44
C GLU A 15 6.64 11.45 11.52
N LEU A 16 6.85 11.46 10.21
CA LEU A 16 5.83 11.88 9.23
C LEU A 16 4.51 11.13 9.43
N LEU A 17 4.57 9.79 9.55
CA LEU A 17 3.39 8.96 9.79
C LEU A 17 2.77 9.24 11.15
N LYS A 18 3.60 9.34 12.19
CA LYS A 18 3.15 9.49 13.58
C LYS A 18 2.53 10.85 13.85
N ASP A 19 3.24 11.94 13.54
CA ASP A 19 2.89 13.30 13.94
C ASP A 19 1.68 13.84 13.18
N ASN A 20 1.52 13.41 11.91
CA ASN A 20 0.36 13.77 11.09
C ASN A 20 -0.78 12.75 11.18
N GLY A 21 -0.59 11.67 11.95
CA GLY A 21 -1.54 10.56 12.04
C GLY A 21 -1.77 9.83 10.72
N TYR A 22 -0.85 9.95 9.76
CA TYR A 22 -0.95 9.26 8.48
C TYR A 22 -0.75 7.75 8.65
N THR A 23 -1.58 7.00 7.96
CA THR A 23 -1.43 5.55 7.77
C THR A 23 -0.67 5.25 6.48
N LEU A 24 -0.71 6.17 5.52
CA LEU A 24 -0.05 6.09 4.22
C LEU A 24 0.35 7.51 3.78
N ALA A 25 1.57 7.67 3.28
CA ALA A 25 2.04 8.88 2.61
C ALA A 25 2.88 8.49 1.38
N VAL A 26 2.79 9.29 0.32
CA VAL A 26 3.59 9.13 -0.90
C VAL A 26 4.34 10.42 -1.14
N LEU A 27 5.65 10.30 -1.37
CA LEU A 27 6.57 11.41 -1.48
C LEU A 27 7.30 11.40 -2.81
N LYS A 28 7.52 12.59 -3.37
CA LYS A 28 8.45 12.82 -4.49
C LYS A 28 9.52 13.79 -4.02
N GLY A 29 10.73 13.26 -3.81
CA GLY A 29 11.76 13.98 -3.05
C GLY A 29 11.36 14.08 -1.57
N ASP A 30 11.36 15.29 -1.03
CA ASP A 30 10.92 15.63 0.32
C ASP A 30 9.45 16.08 0.40
N GLN A 31 8.78 16.22 -0.75
CA GLN A 31 7.39 16.68 -0.82
C GLN A 31 6.40 15.52 -0.70
N VAL A 32 5.45 15.63 0.24
CA VAL A 32 4.27 14.77 0.32
C VAL A 32 3.31 15.14 -0.81
N VAL A 33 3.10 14.23 -1.75
CA VAL A 33 2.18 14.41 -2.90
C VAL A 33 0.83 13.72 -2.70
N PHE A 34 0.76 12.77 -1.75
CA PHE A 34 -0.47 12.13 -1.31
C PHE A 34 -0.33 11.66 0.13
N HIS A 35 -1.42 11.69 0.89
CA HIS A 35 -1.48 11.09 2.22
C HIS A 35 -2.88 10.57 2.53
N SER A 36 -2.97 9.68 3.51
CA SER A 36 -4.24 9.22 4.08
C SER A 36 -4.09 8.90 5.55
N GLN A 37 -5.18 9.09 6.30
CA GLN A 37 -5.34 8.62 7.68
C GLN A 37 -6.24 7.38 7.74
N GLU A 38 -6.82 6.96 6.60
CA GLU A 38 -7.70 5.79 6.52
C GLU A 38 -6.88 4.50 6.66
N ARG A 39 -7.46 3.51 7.34
CA ARG A 39 -6.81 2.20 7.51
C ARG A 39 -7.16 1.27 6.35
N GLY A 40 -6.25 0.33 6.08
CA GLY A 40 -6.44 -0.71 5.07
C GLY A 40 -5.91 -0.31 3.70
N LEU A 41 -6.20 -1.13 2.69
CA LEU A 41 -5.59 -0.99 1.37
C LEU A 41 -6.28 0.07 0.49
N LYS A 42 -7.50 0.47 0.83
CA LYS A 42 -8.37 1.31 -0.02
C LYS A 42 -7.67 2.61 -0.49
N PRO A 43 -6.97 3.39 0.34
CA PRO A 43 -6.33 4.63 -0.12
C PRO A 43 -5.26 4.37 -1.18
N LEU A 44 -4.42 3.35 -0.98
CA LEU A 44 -3.39 2.97 -1.95
C LEU A 44 -4.01 2.42 -3.24
N TYR A 45 -5.08 1.62 -3.13
CA TYR A 45 -5.81 1.13 -4.31
C TYR A 45 -6.41 2.27 -5.12
N GLN A 46 -7.08 3.23 -4.47
CA GLN A 46 -7.65 4.38 -5.17
C GLN A 46 -6.57 5.21 -5.86
N LEU A 47 -5.45 5.47 -5.17
CA LEU A 47 -4.30 6.15 -5.74
C LEU A 47 -3.77 5.42 -6.98
N TYR A 48 -3.55 4.10 -6.89
CA TYR A 48 -3.13 3.26 -8.01
C TYR A 48 -4.08 3.31 -9.21
N ARG A 49 -5.40 3.38 -8.97
CA ARG A 49 -6.40 3.38 -10.05
C ARG A 49 -6.61 4.74 -10.69
N GLN A 50 -6.51 5.82 -9.90
CA GLN A 50 -6.94 7.15 -10.33
C GLN A 50 -5.77 8.05 -10.69
N GLN A 51 -4.65 7.92 -9.99
CA GLN A 51 -3.47 8.79 -10.11
C GLN A 51 -2.17 7.95 -10.03
N PRO A 52 -2.00 6.90 -10.88
CA PRO A 52 -0.82 6.01 -10.83
C PRO A 52 0.52 6.75 -11.02
N GLU A 53 0.51 7.91 -11.70
CA GLU A 53 1.67 8.76 -11.89
C GLU A 53 2.27 9.30 -10.58
N LEU A 54 1.47 9.38 -9.50
CA LEU A 54 1.97 9.77 -8.18
C LEU A 54 2.81 8.68 -7.52
N LEU A 55 2.57 7.40 -7.86
CA LEU A 55 3.34 6.26 -7.35
C LEU A 55 4.67 6.10 -8.07
N ARG A 56 4.74 6.45 -9.36
CA ARG A 56 5.95 6.29 -10.15
C ARG A 56 7.11 7.12 -9.60
N ASP A 57 8.25 6.45 -9.42
CA ASP A 57 9.51 6.99 -8.88
C ASP A 57 9.37 7.64 -7.49
N SER A 58 8.34 7.24 -6.72
CA SER A 58 8.02 7.79 -5.40
C SER A 58 8.62 6.98 -4.24
N VAL A 59 8.65 7.61 -3.06
CA VAL A 59 8.82 6.94 -1.77
C VAL A 59 7.45 6.78 -1.13
N ILE A 60 7.06 5.56 -0.80
CA ILE A 60 5.84 5.27 -0.04
C ILE A 60 6.22 5.05 1.41
N ALA A 61 5.67 5.83 2.33
CA ALA A 61 5.69 5.56 3.75
C ALA A 61 4.34 4.95 4.15
N ASP A 62 4.34 3.74 4.68
CA ASP A 62 3.13 3.01 5.03
C ASP A 62 3.27 2.45 6.45
N LYS A 63 2.22 2.59 7.26
CA LYS A 63 2.25 2.13 8.64
C LYS A 63 2.27 0.60 8.72
N VAL A 64 1.56 -0.09 7.83
CA VAL A 64 1.51 -1.56 7.82
C VAL A 64 1.43 -2.06 6.39
N THR A 65 2.54 -2.61 5.89
CA THR A 65 2.65 -3.05 4.50
C THR A 65 2.46 -4.57 4.39
N GLY A 66 1.32 -4.95 3.82
CA GLY A 66 1.02 -6.33 3.43
C GLY A 66 1.35 -6.64 1.96
N LYS A 67 1.31 -7.92 1.58
CA LYS A 67 1.55 -8.41 0.20
C LYS A 67 0.70 -7.65 -0.81
N ALA A 68 -0.56 -7.36 -0.49
CA ALA A 68 -1.43 -6.60 -1.39
C ALA A 68 -0.95 -5.15 -1.61
N ALA A 69 -0.45 -4.47 -0.58
CA ALA A 69 0.11 -3.13 -0.71
C ALA A 69 1.42 -3.17 -1.51
N ALA A 70 2.28 -4.17 -1.26
CA ALA A 70 3.51 -4.38 -2.01
C ALA A 70 3.27 -4.60 -3.50
N VAL A 71 2.24 -5.37 -3.87
CA VAL A 71 1.84 -5.57 -5.27
C VAL A 71 1.51 -4.22 -5.94
N LEU A 72 0.72 -3.38 -5.30
CA LEU A 72 0.36 -2.06 -5.84
C LEU A 72 1.57 -1.12 -5.91
N ALA A 73 2.49 -1.19 -4.94
CA ALA A 73 3.72 -0.39 -4.95
C ALA A 73 4.64 -0.78 -6.13
N VAL A 74 4.84 -2.09 -6.37
CA VAL A 74 5.64 -2.59 -7.49
C VAL A 74 5.04 -2.15 -8.82
N LEU A 75 3.75 -2.43 -9.04
CA LEU A 75 3.09 -2.10 -10.31
C LEU A 75 2.87 -0.60 -10.51
N GLY A 76 2.79 0.16 -9.41
CA GLY A 76 2.77 1.62 -9.44
C GLY A 76 4.14 2.23 -9.77
N GLY A 77 5.21 1.44 -9.83
CA GLY A 77 6.56 1.92 -10.13
C GLY A 77 7.17 2.72 -8.98
N ALA A 78 6.83 2.41 -7.73
CA ALA A 78 7.45 3.04 -6.57
C ALA A 78 8.95 2.75 -6.54
N LYS A 79 9.75 3.77 -6.23
CA LYS A 79 11.20 3.62 -6.07
C LYS A 79 11.53 2.96 -4.74
N GLU A 80 10.77 3.30 -3.70
CA GLU A 80 11.05 2.85 -2.34
C GLU A 80 9.78 2.72 -1.50
N VAL A 81 9.78 1.76 -0.57
CA VAL A 81 8.77 1.61 0.48
C VAL A 81 9.46 1.63 1.85
N TYR A 82 8.98 2.48 2.75
CA TYR A 82 9.24 2.44 4.17
C TYR A 82 8.01 1.88 4.91
N SER A 83 8.22 0.96 5.85
CA SER A 83 7.15 0.37 6.65
C SER A 83 7.45 0.27 8.14
N ASP A 84 6.53 0.73 8.99
CA ASP A 84 6.66 0.45 10.44
C ASP A 84 6.53 -1.06 10.73
N LEU A 85 5.68 -1.76 9.98
CA LEU A 85 5.51 -3.21 10.05
C LEU A 85 5.23 -3.80 8.66
N ILE A 86 6.13 -4.66 8.19
CA ILE A 86 5.98 -5.35 6.90
C ILE A 86 5.72 -6.85 7.08
N SER A 87 4.97 -7.49 6.18
CA SER A 87 4.91 -8.96 6.12
C SER A 87 6.08 -9.57 5.35
N GLU A 88 6.44 -10.82 5.64
CA GLU A 88 7.46 -11.57 4.87
C GLU A 88 7.11 -11.61 3.38
N HIS A 89 5.83 -11.84 3.08
CA HIS A 89 5.31 -11.89 1.72
C HIS A 89 5.41 -10.53 1.00
N ALA A 90 5.10 -9.44 1.70
CA ALA A 90 5.30 -8.09 1.16
C ALA A 90 6.77 -7.80 0.86
N PHE A 91 7.67 -8.15 1.79
CA PHE A 91 9.10 -7.96 1.61
C PHE A 91 9.63 -8.71 0.39
N GLN A 92 9.20 -9.95 0.18
CA GLN A 92 9.56 -10.72 -1.00
C GLN A 92 9.07 -10.06 -2.30
N VAL A 93 7.79 -9.65 -2.36
CA VAL A 93 7.23 -8.97 -3.54
C VAL A 93 8.00 -7.71 -3.89
N LEU A 94 8.29 -6.85 -2.90
CA LEU A 94 9.05 -5.62 -3.13
C LEU A 94 10.48 -5.91 -3.60
N LYS A 95 11.15 -6.87 -2.95
CA LYS A 95 12.52 -7.27 -3.30
C LYS A 95 12.61 -7.78 -4.74
N PHE A 96 11.70 -8.68 -5.15
CA PHE A 96 11.68 -9.20 -6.51
C PHE A 96 11.24 -8.15 -7.53
N GLY A 97 10.38 -7.20 -7.13
CA GLY A 97 9.97 -6.07 -7.95
C GLY A 97 11.01 -4.93 -8.04
N GLY A 98 12.18 -5.08 -7.44
CA GLY A 98 13.24 -4.07 -7.48
C GLY A 98 12.96 -2.80 -6.66
N VAL A 99 11.97 -2.84 -5.76
CA VAL A 99 11.60 -1.70 -4.90
C VAL A 99 12.45 -1.73 -3.64
N LYS A 100 13.23 -0.66 -3.42
CA LYS A 100 14.02 -0.54 -2.19
C LYS A 100 13.08 -0.56 -1.00
N THR A 101 13.41 -1.34 0.03
CA THR A 101 12.52 -1.55 1.17
C THR A 101 13.25 -1.29 2.47
N ARG A 102 12.66 -0.45 3.32
CA ARG A 102 13.10 -0.18 4.69
C ARG A 102 11.97 -0.46 5.66
N TYR A 103 12.27 -0.99 6.84
CA TYR A 103 11.24 -1.32 7.80
C TYR A 103 11.74 -1.37 9.24
N ARG A 104 10.82 -1.15 10.20
CA ARG A 104 11.12 -1.28 11.64
C ARG A 104 10.84 -2.68 12.19
N GLY A 105 9.77 -3.32 11.74
CA GLY A 105 9.38 -4.67 12.16
C GLY A 105 8.94 -5.53 10.99
N LYS A 106 9.16 -6.85 11.12
CA LYS A 106 8.73 -7.84 10.13
C LYS A 106 7.90 -8.94 10.81
N ALA A 107 6.79 -9.34 10.17
CA ALA A 107 5.92 -10.42 10.63
C ALA A 107 5.69 -11.46 9.52
N PRO A 108 5.28 -12.70 9.84
CA PRO A 108 4.95 -13.70 8.81
C PRO A 108 3.83 -13.24 7.85
N TYR A 109 2.80 -12.60 8.41
CA TYR A 109 1.66 -12.06 7.67
C TYR A 109 0.98 -10.93 8.46
N ILE A 110 0.20 -10.08 7.77
CA ILE A 110 -0.57 -9.02 8.40
C ILE A 110 -1.88 -9.60 8.97
N ILE A 111 -2.14 -9.34 10.25
CA ILE A 111 -3.35 -9.76 10.95
C ILE A 111 -4.48 -8.75 10.69
N ASN A 112 -5.72 -9.23 10.60
CA ASN A 112 -6.90 -8.39 10.43
C ASN A 112 -7.17 -7.49 11.66
N ARG A 113 -8.04 -6.50 11.49
CA ARG A 113 -8.38 -5.52 12.54
C ARG A 113 -8.94 -6.16 13.82
N THR A 114 -9.71 -7.25 13.67
CA THR A 114 -10.35 -7.96 14.79
C THR A 114 -9.41 -8.94 15.49
N LYS A 115 -8.16 -9.09 15.02
CA LYS A 115 -7.16 -10.03 15.53
C LYS A 115 -7.62 -11.49 15.54
N THR A 116 -8.51 -11.84 14.62
CA THR A 116 -9.08 -13.20 14.52
C THR A 116 -8.44 -14.03 13.41
N GLY A 117 -7.60 -13.43 12.58
CA GLY A 117 -6.96 -14.12 11.46
C GLY A 117 -6.21 -13.17 10.54
N MET A 118 -5.83 -13.67 9.38
CA MET A 118 -5.10 -12.90 8.36
C MET A 118 -5.97 -11.77 7.79
N CYS A 119 -5.33 -10.66 7.44
CA CYS A 119 -5.96 -9.56 6.72
C CYS A 119 -6.59 -10.08 5.41
N PRO A 120 -7.87 -9.77 5.12
CA PRO A 120 -8.54 -10.26 3.92
C PRO A 120 -7.80 -9.91 2.63
N MET A 121 -7.17 -8.73 2.58
CA MET A 121 -6.41 -8.29 1.40
C MET A 121 -5.10 -9.08 1.26
N GLU A 122 -4.46 -9.44 2.37
CA GLU A 122 -3.26 -10.31 2.37
C GLU A 122 -3.63 -11.69 1.84
N THR A 123 -4.73 -12.27 2.33
CA THR A 123 -5.24 -13.57 1.91
C THR A 123 -5.60 -13.59 0.43
N LEU A 124 -6.28 -12.55 -0.06
CA LEU A 124 -6.75 -12.45 -1.46
C LEU A 124 -5.60 -12.63 -2.48
N VAL A 125 -4.42 -12.10 -2.17
CA VAL A 125 -3.25 -12.16 -3.05
C VAL A 125 -2.20 -13.17 -2.62
N MET A 126 -2.46 -13.97 -1.57
CA MET A 126 -1.46 -14.86 -0.96
C MET A 126 -0.86 -15.84 -1.97
N ASP A 127 -1.71 -16.46 -2.78
CA ASP A 127 -1.33 -17.47 -3.77
C ASP A 127 -1.18 -16.91 -5.18
N ALA A 128 -1.22 -15.58 -5.35
CA ALA A 128 -0.93 -14.95 -6.64
C ALA A 128 0.53 -15.21 -7.04
N ALA A 129 0.73 -15.72 -8.25
CA ALA A 129 2.02 -16.09 -8.81
C ALA A 129 2.83 -14.88 -9.31
N SER A 130 2.17 -13.75 -9.57
CA SER A 130 2.82 -12.51 -9.97
C SER A 130 2.12 -11.27 -9.38
N PRO A 131 2.79 -10.10 -9.36
CA PRO A 131 2.14 -8.85 -8.99
C PRO A 131 0.92 -8.51 -9.86
N GLU A 132 0.98 -8.78 -11.17
CA GLU A 132 -0.12 -8.55 -12.11
C GLU A 132 -1.35 -9.38 -11.75
N GLU A 133 -1.15 -10.66 -11.43
CA GLU A 133 -2.24 -11.51 -10.95
C GLU A 133 -2.82 -11.00 -9.63
N GLY A 134 -1.96 -10.58 -8.69
CA GLY A 134 -2.38 -9.98 -7.43
C GLY A 134 -3.24 -8.73 -7.64
N ALA A 135 -2.81 -7.83 -8.55
CA ALA A 135 -3.57 -6.63 -8.87
C ALA A 135 -4.89 -6.93 -9.57
N ALA A 136 -4.93 -7.92 -10.47
CA ALA A 136 -6.17 -8.35 -11.11
C ALA A 136 -7.22 -8.80 -10.07
N ARG A 137 -6.82 -9.63 -9.09
CA ARG A 137 -7.70 -10.07 -7.99
C ARG A 137 -8.17 -8.89 -7.13
N LEU A 138 -7.30 -7.92 -6.87
CA LEU A 138 -7.67 -6.71 -6.12
C LEU A 138 -8.70 -5.86 -6.88
N ILE A 139 -8.50 -5.67 -8.19
CA ILE A 139 -9.44 -4.93 -9.05
C ILE A 139 -10.80 -5.63 -9.05
N GLU A 140 -10.84 -6.95 -9.30
CA GLU A 140 -12.08 -7.72 -9.28
C GLU A 140 -12.81 -7.57 -7.93
N PHE A 141 -12.08 -7.68 -6.82
CA PHE A 141 -12.64 -7.50 -5.48
C PHE A 141 -13.25 -6.11 -5.29
N PHE A 142 -12.53 -5.03 -5.63
CA PHE A 142 -12.99 -3.67 -5.40
C PHE A 142 -14.10 -3.23 -6.37
N GLU A 143 -14.09 -3.69 -7.62
CA GLU A 143 -15.18 -3.39 -8.58
C GLU A 143 -16.46 -4.16 -8.23
N GLY A 144 -16.35 -5.43 -7.81
CA GLY A 144 -17.50 -6.22 -7.35
C GLY A 144 -18.20 -5.63 -6.12
N LEU A 145 -17.51 -4.83 -5.29
CA LEU A 145 -18.12 -4.08 -4.19
C LEU A 145 -18.97 -2.90 -4.68
N LYS A 146 -18.57 -2.23 -5.77
CA LYS A 146 -19.33 -1.09 -6.34
C LYS A 146 -20.63 -1.54 -6.96
N GLU A 147 -20.63 -2.66 -7.67
CA GLU A 147 -21.83 -3.21 -8.30
C GLU A 147 -22.91 -3.61 -7.27
N LYS A 148 -22.50 -4.20 -6.16
CA LYS A 148 -23.41 -4.57 -5.05
C LYS A 148 -24.00 -3.35 -4.35
N GLN A 149 -23.24 -2.27 -4.19
CA GLN A 149 -23.74 -1.02 -3.62
C GLN A 149 -24.77 -0.37 -4.55
N ASN A 150 -24.49 -0.32 -5.85
CA ASN A 150 -25.41 0.24 -6.87
C ASN A 150 -26.67 -0.63 -7.08
N GLY A 151 -26.60 -1.94 -6.84
CA GLY A 151 -27.74 -2.85 -6.90
C GLY A 151 -28.68 -2.75 -5.70
N THR A 152 -28.14 -2.42 -4.52
CA THR A 152 -28.94 -2.29 -3.29
C THR A 152 -29.77 -0.99 -3.31
N GLU A 153 -29.20 0.12 -3.79
CA GLU A 153 -29.92 1.42 -3.91
C GLU A 153 -31.05 1.42 -4.95
N LYS A 154 -31.05 0.47 -5.90
CA LYS A 154 -32.12 0.31 -6.90
C LYS A 154 -33.31 -0.50 -6.39
N ASN A 155 -33.12 -1.37 -5.40
CA ASN A 155 -34.17 -2.21 -4.83
C ASN A 155 -34.97 -1.54 -3.70
N GLU A 156 -34.52 -0.39 -3.19
CA GLU A 156 -35.21 0.37 -2.13
C GLU A 156 -36.09 1.52 -2.69
N ARG A 157 -36.24 1.63 -4.02
CA ARG A 157 -37.08 2.63 -4.71
C ARG A 157 -38.26 2.00 -5.45
N HIS A 158 -38.95 1.05 -4.83
CA HIS A 158 -40.27 0.58 -5.28
C HIS A 158 -41.27 0.64 -4.14
#